data_AF-A0A7X7PM40-F1
#
_entry.id   AF-A0A7X7PM40-F1
#
_cell.length_a   1.000
_cell.length_b   1.000
_cell.length_c   1.000
_cell.angle_alpha   90.00
_cell.angle_beta   90.00
_cell.angle_gamma   90.00
#
_symmetry.space_group_name_H-M   'P 1'
#
loop_
_entity.id
_entity.type
_entity.pdbx_description
1 polymer ?
#
loop_
_entity_poly.entity_id
_entity_poly.type
_entity_poly.pdbx_seq_one_letter_code
_entity_poly.pdbx_strand_id
1 'polypeptide(L)'
;MQLLNTTPYSVGYLLGRVRYPAPSLSIVVKGTFDLHPGAAAAVAAEQRPLVADIPMEDEVPVSLRYPADLVHYTPRADVLCVGDCHAGREPVAHTTVRLSVGAWSKALRVTGDRTWGVTGASVPEPFRSIPIGYERAFGGPGFAANPVGRGLSESASATGKRAVWLPNVELIDPPVAGPGSRVAPAGFGPLRPSWSPRAEKVGSHGADWLEQRWPWQPEDYDFGHLNSAPEDMQLPFLRGDEEVTLSRLHPEHEELRTALPGLRVRCFLGGDGAPGQTPLLRELHLMLDTVWIDAAAVVLVLVWRGVADVADADADEVKYLYVSEEPVAAPPLPLGAAQERFDALLAEQNADEPPPDLPPDTPPDDADFDEAMAAAEEQAHAQMRRAGLDPDNLPSPSAEEKAAEAARLVALGFDPFEDDAAPAWTRESVRDHAAGSGSLSGQDLRGLDLSELDLSGIDFSGADLEGANLSGARLVSATLDGAILASANLEQAQLAEATLVNCDLTGARLTGVSAARARFDGAVLEGAALTGGRFERVSAQQLSATGADLSRAVLAGANLSQANLSGGVLEDADLSEADLTAATLEGVGAARLDARGANLSELRAAEGSDFSSARLDR
;
A
#
# COMPACT_ATOMS: atom_id res chain seq x y z
N MET A 1 -4.75 10.51 16.24
CA MET A 1 -5.45 9.30 15.74
C MET A 1 -5.70 8.32 16.90
N GLN A 2 -6.96 7.91 17.11
CA GLN A 2 -7.40 6.95 18.13
C GLN A 2 -7.56 5.55 17.52
N LEU A 3 -6.99 4.54 18.18
CA LEU A 3 -7.07 3.14 17.74
C LEU A 3 -8.19 2.39 18.46
N LEU A 4 -9.14 1.85 17.69
CA LEU A 4 -10.13 0.88 18.14
C LEU A 4 -9.76 -0.48 17.57
N ASN A 5 -9.08 -1.31 18.36
CA ASN A 5 -8.63 -2.63 17.92
C ASN A 5 -9.46 -3.72 18.61
N THR A 6 -10.25 -4.46 17.82
CA THR A 6 -11.03 -5.61 18.30
C THR A 6 -10.28 -6.94 18.21
N THR A 7 -9.04 -6.90 17.74
CA THR A 7 -8.16 -8.06 17.59
C THR A 7 -7.09 -8.03 18.68
N PRO A 8 -6.42 -9.16 18.96
CA PRO A 8 -5.26 -9.16 19.86
C PRO A 8 -3.99 -8.62 19.18
N TYR A 9 -4.01 -8.31 17.88
CA TYR A 9 -2.82 -8.03 17.08
C TYR A 9 -2.18 -6.67 17.37
N SER A 10 -0.88 -6.58 17.13
CA SER A 10 -0.15 -5.31 17.22
C SER A 10 -0.47 -4.45 16.00
N VAL A 11 -0.80 -3.18 16.20
CA VAL A 11 -1.11 -2.23 15.13
C VAL A 11 -0.16 -1.05 15.20
N GLY A 12 0.31 -0.59 14.06
CA GLY A 12 1.15 0.58 13.92
C GLY A 12 0.94 1.24 12.57
N TYR A 13 1.50 2.42 12.42
CA TYR A 13 1.37 3.19 11.19
C TYR A 13 2.67 3.94 10.87
N LEU A 14 2.80 4.33 9.61
CA LEU A 14 3.88 5.17 9.10
C LEU A 14 3.29 6.24 8.18
N LEU A 15 3.60 7.49 8.48
CA LEU A 15 3.45 8.57 7.51
C LEU A 15 4.57 8.45 6.50
N GLY A 16 4.21 8.47 5.23
CA GLY A 16 5.06 8.05 4.14
C GLY A 16 4.75 8.79 2.85
N ARG A 17 5.49 8.41 1.83
CA ARG A 17 5.55 9.08 0.54
C ARG A 17 5.61 8.05 -0.58
N VAL A 18 4.68 7.09 -0.51
CA VAL A 18 4.66 5.93 -1.41
C VAL A 18 4.19 6.34 -2.80
N ARG A 19 3.16 7.18 -2.90
CA ARG A 19 2.54 7.58 -4.17
C ARG A 19 2.79 9.05 -4.45
N TYR A 20 3.83 9.33 -5.24
CA TYR A 20 4.14 10.71 -5.62
C TYR A 20 2.97 11.35 -6.38
N PRO A 21 2.58 12.62 -6.09
CA PRO A 21 3.14 13.51 -5.08
C PRO A 21 2.37 13.56 -3.74
N ALA A 22 1.39 12.67 -3.52
CA ALA A 22 0.49 12.72 -2.37
C ALA A 22 1.07 11.95 -1.16
N PRO A 23 1.07 12.54 0.05
CA PRO A 23 1.49 11.82 1.25
C PRO A 23 0.60 10.59 1.45
N SER A 24 1.16 9.59 2.12
CA SER A 24 0.52 8.29 2.30
C SER A 24 0.62 7.84 3.75
N LEU A 25 -0.44 7.29 4.30
CA LEU A 25 -0.47 6.63 5.59
C LEU A 25 -0.46 5.12 5.40
N SER A 26 0.65 4.47 5.77
CA SER A 26 0.75 3.01 5.78
C SER A 26 0.27 2.48 7.12
N ILE A 27 -0.69 1.57 7.13
CA ILE A 27 -1.13 0.84 8.33
C ILE A 27 -0.55 -0.56 8.31
N VAL A 28 -0.01 -1.00 9.44
CA VAL A 28 0.58 -2.33 9.65
C VAL A 28 -0.14 -3.02 10.80
N VAL A 29 -0.67 -4.21 10.55
CA VAL A 29 -1.23 -5.09 11.59
C VAL A 29 -0.40 -6.38 11.62
N LYS A 30 0.13 -6.73 12.79
CA LYS A 30 0.97 -7.90 13.02
C LYS A 30 0.31 -8.86 14.00
N GLY A 31 0.05 -10.08 13.52
CA GLY A 31 -0.46 -11.19 14.32
C GLY A 31 0.60 -12.26 14.57
N THR A 32 0.62 -12.81 15.78
CA THR A 32 1.44 -13.96 16.18
C THR A 32 0.54 -15.17 16.40
N PHE A 33 0.95 -16.32 15.87
CA PHE A 33 0.19 -17.55 15.84
C PHE A 33 1.08 -18.75 16.24
N ASP A 34 0.48 -19.71 16.92
CA ASP A 34 1.10 -21.00 17.21
C ASP A 34 0.81 -21.97 16.06
N LEU A 35 1.85 -22.59 15.50
CA LEU A 35 1.69 -23.61 14.47
C LEU A 35 1.27 -24.95 15.09
N HIS A 36 0.37 -25.67 14.42
CA HIS A 36 -0.15 -26.94 14.91
C HIS A 36 -0.06 -28.02 13.82
N PRO A 37 0.68 -29.11 14.06
CA PRO A 37 0.70 -30.24 13.12
C PRO A 37 -0.71 -30.79 12.86
N GLY A 38 -1.13 -30.75 11.61
CA GLY A 38 -2.43 -31.26 11.13
C GLY A 38 -3.62 -30.32 11.33
N ALA A 39 -3.40 -29.08 11.78
CA ALA A 39 -4.46 -28.08 11.95
C ALA A 39 -4.03 -26.71 11.41
N ALA A 40 -4.98 -25.77 11.31
CA ALA A 40 -4.65 -24.37 11.05
C ALA A 40 -3.93 -23.76 12.26
N ALA A 41 -3.07 -22.78 12.00
CA ALA A 41 -2.40 -22.01 13.04
C ALA A 41 -3.45 -21.32 13.95
N ALA A 42 -3.21 -21.30 15.25
CA ALA A 42 -4.10 -20.66 16.22
C ALA A 42 -3.48 -19.35 16.70
N VAL A 43 -4.31 -18.37 17.05
CA VAL A 43 -3.84 -17.11 17.64
C VAL A 43 -3.04 -17.41 18.90
N ALA A 44 -1.80 -16.92 18.96
CA ALA A 44 -0.92 -17.14 20.11
C ALA A 44 -1.42 -16.36 21.33
N ALA A 45 -1.23 -16.95 22.51
CA ALA A 45 -1.62 -16.30 23.77
C ALA A 45 -0.85 -15.00 24.04
N GLU A 46 0.39 -14.89 23.54
CA GLU A 46 1.23 -13.71 23.63
C GLU A 46 1.54 -13.19 22.22
N GLN A 47 1.31 -11.90 22.01
CA GLN A 47 1.51 -11.23 20.73
C GLN A 47 2.85 -10.51 20.72
N ARG A 48 3.61 -10.69 19.64
CA ARG A 48 4.89 -10.01 19.46
C ARG A 48 4.66 -8.57 18.98
N PRO A 49 5.36 -7.57 19.55
CA PRO A 49 5.23 -6.19 19.11
C PRO A 49 5.80 -6.00 17.71
N LEU A 50 5.46 -4.86 17.09
CA LEU A 50 6.14 -4.37 15.90
C LEU A 50 7.60 -4.04 16.25
N VAL A 51 8.54 -4.44 15.39
CA VAL A 51 9.97 -4.28 15.63
C VAL A 51 10.70 -3.79 14.39
N ALA A 52 11.90 -3.22 14.61
CA ALA A 52 12.89 -3.04 13.56
C ALA A 52 13.58 -4.37 13.21
N ASP A 53 14.52 -4.33 12.27
CA ASP A 53 15.37 -5.47 11.92
C ASP A 53 15.99 -6.12 13.16
N ILE A 54 15.73 -7.41 13.37
CA ILE A 54 16.34 -8.21 14.44
C ILE A 54 17.48 -9.01 13.83
N PRO A 55 18.75 -8.75 14.20
CA PRO A 55 19.88 -9.52 13.71
C PRO A 55 19.89 -10.95 14.30
N MET A 56 20.58 -11.87 13.64
CA MET A 56 20.72 -13.25 14.14
C MET A 56 21.56 -13.32 15.43
N GLU A 57 22.56 -12.45 15.56
CA GLU A 57 23.43 -12.27 16.72
C GLU A 57 23.68 -10.76 16.95
N ASP A 58 24.24 -10.38 18.10
CA ASP A 58 24.40 -8.97 18.48
C ASP A 58 25.50 -8.22 17.69
N GLU A 59 26.49 -8.94 17.13
CA GLU A 59 27.62 -8.34 16.40
C GLU A 59 27.38 -8.32 14.89
N VAL A 60 27.60 -7.17 14.24
CA VAL A 60 27.40 -6.96 12.79
C VAL A 60 28.77 -7.05 12.07
N PRO A 61 28.88 -7.65 10.86
CA PRO A 61 27.80 -8.13 10.00
C PRO A 61 27.36 -9.56 10.29
N VAL A 62 26.05 -9.75 10.48
CA VAL A 62 25.34 -11.03 10.61
C VAL A 62 24.07 -11.01 9.78
N SER A 63 23.47 -12.16 9.46
CA SER A 63 22.15 -12.18 8.80
C SER A 63 21.04 -11.64 9.71
N LEU A 64 19.83 -11.51 9.16
CA LEU A 64 18.64 -11.12 9.91
C LEU A 64 17.90 -12.37 10.41
N ARG A 65 17.42 -12.33 11.65
CA ARG A 65 16.43 -13.29 12.17
C ARG A 65 15.03 -12.88 11.74
N TYR A 66 14.70 -11.60 11.85
CA TYR A 66 13.38 -11.05 11.56
C TYR A 66 13.55 -9.68 10.87
N PRO A 67 12.83 -9.39 9.77
CA PRO A 67 12.90 -8.09 9.09
C PRO A 67 12.06 -7.04 9.81
N ALA A 68 12.32 -5.74 9.59
CA ALA A 68 11.50 -4.66 10.14
C ALA A 68 10.03 -4.77 9.71
N ASP A 69 9.11 -4.58 10.66
CA ASP A 69 7.66 -4.56 10.41
C ASP A 69 7.18 -3.21 9.87
N LEU A 70 7.84 -2.13 10.25
CA LEU A 70 7.46 -0.78 9.87
C LEU A 70 8.21 -0.38 8.59
N VAL A 71 7.67 -0.82 7.46
CA VAL A 71 8.01 -0.35 6.11
C VAL A 71 6.77 0.18 5.43
N HIS A 72 6.93 1.18 4.54
CA HIS A 72 5.78 1.87 3.96
C HIS A 72 4.93 0.97 3.06
N TYR A 73 5.57 0.09 2.29
CA TYR A 73 4.90 -0.70 1.28
C TYR A 73 5.77 -1.90 0.88
N THR A 74 5.16 -3.02 0.49
CA THR A 74 5.86 -4.13 -0.16
C THR A 74 5.05 -4.57 -1.38
N PRO A 75 5.62 -4.58 -2.59
CA PRO A 75 4.89 -4.92 -3.81
C PRO A 75 4.46 -6.38 -3.92
N ARG A 76 5.04 -7.27 -3.13
CA ARG A 76 4.71 -8.70 -3.08
C ARG A 76 4.75 -9.23 -1.65
N ALA A 77 4.15 -10.40 -1.43
CA ALA A 77 4.20 -11.07 -0.14
C ALA A 77 5.53 -11.80 0.07
N ASP A 78 6.20 -11.53 1.19
CA ASP A 78 7.39 -12.24 1.65
C ASP A 78 7.00 -13.54 2.36
N VAL A 79 7.48 -14.68 1.86
CA VAL A 79 7.45 -15.94 2.60
C VAL A 79 8.84 -16.18 3.17
N LEU A 80 8.97 -16.26 4.50
CA LEU A 80 10.24 -16.34 5.22
C LEU A 80 10.21 -17.48 6.23
N CYS A 81 11.35 -18.13 6.42
CA CYS A 81 11.52 -19.17 7.43
C CYS A 81 12.93 -19.13 8.03
N VAL A 82 13.00 -19.23 9.36
CA VAL A 82 14.25 -19.41 10.11
C VAL A 82 14.19 -20.73 10.90
N GLY A 83 15.37 -21.25 11.24
CA GLY A 83 15.52 -22.46 12.03
C GLY A 83 16.68 -23.32 11.54
N ASP A 84 16.53 -24.63 11.73
CA ASP A 84 17.56 -25.62 11.46
C ASP A 84 17.04 -26.72 10.55
N CYS A 85 17.95 -27.31 9.78
CA CYS A 85 17.73 -28.59 9.12
C CYS A 85 17.88 -29.73 10.14
N HIS A 86 17.01 -30.76 10.07
CA HIS A 86 17.08 -31.94 10.92
C HIS A 86 17.16 -33.25 10.11
N ALA A 87 18.17 -34.07 10.40
CA ALA A 87 18.47 -35.33 9.71
C ALA A 87 17.52 -36.50 10.07
N GLY A 88 16.74 -36.37 11.15
CA GLY A 88 15.93 -37.46 11.72
C GLY A 88 16.68 -38.26 12.79
N ARG A 89 16.42 -39.57 12.88
CA ARG A 89 16.96 -40.43 13.97
C ARG A 89 18.46 -40.70 13.87
N GLU A 90 18.98 -40.86 12.66
CA GLU A 90 20.40 -41.14 12.39
C GLU A 90 21.09 -39.93 11.75
N PRO A 91 22.36 -39.66 12.07
CA PRO A 91 23.12 -38.62 11.38
C PRO A 91 23.27 -38.93 9.87
N VAL A 92 23.12 -37.91 9.03
CA VAL A 92 23.26 -38.04 7.56
C VAL A 92 24.35 -37.10 7.03
N ALA A 93 24.98 -37.46 5.92
CA ALA A 93 25.99 -36.61 5.28
C ALA A 93 25.35 -35.46 4.48
N HIS A 94 24.14 -35.67 3.95
CA HIS A 94 23.36 -34.66 3.26
C HIS A 94 21.87 -34.98 3.31
N THR A 95 21.03 -33.96 3.18
CA THR A 95 19.57 -34.09 3.04
C THR A 95 18.99 -32.88 2.29
N THR A 96 17.67 -32.85 2.12
CA THR A 96 16.94 -31.73 1.50
C THR A 96 15.91 -31.22 2.50
N VAL A 97 15.88 -29.91 2.69
CA VAL A 97 14.79 -29.20 3.39
C VAL A 97 13.83 -28.61 2.37
N ARG A 98 12.56 -28.50 2.72
CA ARG A 98 11.55 -27.86 1.85
C ARG A 98 10.58 -27.04 2.68
N LEU A 99 10.26 -25.85 2.19
CA LEU A 99 9.15 -25.01 2.62
C LEU A 99 8.13 -24.96 1.48
N SER A 100 6.86 -25.12 1.81
CA SER A 100 5.75 -24.90 0.89
C SER A 100 4.68 -24.03 1.55
N VAL A 101 4.10 -23.12 0.77
CA VAL A 101 2.94 -22.27 1.16
C VAL A 101 1.99 -22.24 -0.04
N GLY A 102 0.79 -22.80 0.14
CA GLY A 102 -0.17 -22.98 -0.95
C GLY A 102 0.44 -23.79 -2.11
N ALA A 103 0.36 -23.25 -3.32
CA ALA A 103 0.92 -23.89 -4.52
C ALA A 103 2.44 -23.71 -4.66
N TRP A 104 3.05 -22.77 -3.91
CA TRP A 104 4.47 -22.47 -4.00
C TRP A 104 5.31 -23.41 -3.13
N SER A 105 6.52 -23.75 -3.58
CA SER A 105 7.49 -24.50 -2.78
C SER A 105 8.94 -24.20 -3.17
N LYS A 106 9.84 -24.22 -2.19
CA LYS A 106 11.28 -24.11 -2.38
C LYS A 106 12.01 -25.17 -1.57
N ALA A 107 13.02 -25.78 -2.20
CA ALA A 107 13.83 -26.83 -1.60
C ALA A 107 15.32 -26.49 -1.68
N LEU A 108 16.02 -26.70 -0.57
CA LEU A 108 17.46 -26.45 -0.45
C LEU A 108 18.17 -27.74 -0.06
N ARG A 109 19.37 -27.94 -0.61
CA ARG A 109 20.25 -29.04 -0.20
C ARG A 109 21.02 -28.61 1.04
N VAL A 110 21.05 -29.46 2.04
CA VAL A 110 21.84 -29.28 3.26
C VAL A 110 22.88 -30.38 3.35
N THR A 111 24.15 -29.99 3.35
CA THR A 111 25.31 -30.88 3.37
C THR A 111 26.12 -30.66 4.65
N GLY A 112 26.65 -31.75 5.21
CA GLY A 112 27.56 -31.74 6.35
C GLY A 112 28.80 -30.86 6.15
N ASP A 113 29.43 -30.48 7.25
CA ASP A 113 30.63 -29.64 7.21
C ASP A 113 31.71 -30.27 6.31
N ARG A 114 32.25 -29.44 5.42
CA ARG A 114 33.22 -29.86 4.41
C ARG A 114 34.13 -28.68 4.00
N THR A 115 35.35 -28.99 3.58
CA THR A 115 36.38 -28.00 3.21
C THR A 115 36.97 -28.32 1.85
N TRP A 116 37.53 -27.31 1.17
CA TRP A 116 38.32 -27.57 -0.03
C TRP A 116 39.65 -28.24 0.35
N GLY A 117 39.88 -29.43 -0.20
CA GLY A 117 41.15 -30.16 -0.14
C GLY A 117 41.87 -30.17 -1.48
N VAL A 118 43.02 -30.84 -1.55
CA VAL A 118 43.88 -30.89 -2.74
C VAL A 118 43.18 -31.53 -3.96
N THR A 119 42.30 -32.50 -3.72
CA THR A 119 41.60 -33.26 -4.77
C THR A 119 40.14 -32.83 -4.99
N GLY A 120 39.70 -31.74 -4.35
CA GLY A 120 38.31 -31.28 -4.37
C GLY A 120 37.72 -31.17 -2.96
N ALA A 121 36.39 -31.15 -2.87
CA ALA A 121 35.69 -31.07 -1.59
C ALA A 121 35.96 -32.32 -0.73
N SER A 122 36.16 -32.14 0.58
CA SER A 122 36.24 -33.26 1.52
C SER A 122 34.92 -34.03 1.59
N VAL A 123 34.97 -35.26 2.10
CA VAL A 123 33.76 -36.03 2.46
C VAL A 123 32.98 -35.22 3.51
N PRO A 124 31.66 -35.01 3.34
CA PRO A 124 30.85 -34.31 4.33
C PRO A 124 30.79 -35.05 5.66
N GLU A 125 30.95 -34.32 6.76
CA GLU A 125 30.78 -34.86 8.10
C GLU A 125 29.28 -35.14 8.38
N PRO A 126 28.89 -36.34 8.85
CA PRO A 126 27.50 -36.62 9.19
C PRO A 126 26.98 -35.69 10.29
N PHE A 127 25.76 -35.18 10.12
CA PHE A 127 25.15 -34.24 11.05
C PHE A 127 23.76 -34.70 11.49
N ARG A 128 23.34 -34.28 12.69
CA ARG A 128 21.95 -34.41 13.17
C ARG A 128 21.13 -33.16 12.88
N SER A 129 21.76 -32.00 13.02
CA SER A 129 21.13 -30.71 12.73
C SER A 129 22.17 -29.71 12.23
N ILE A 130 21.75 -28.83 11.32
CA ILE A 130 22.55 -27.75 10.74
C ILE A 130 21.66 -26.49 10.64
N PRO A 131 22.07 -25.34 11.20
CA PRO A 131 21.37 -24.07 10.97
C PRO A 131 21.27 -23.73 9.49
N ILE A 132 20.12 -23.22 9.05
CA ILE A 132 19.89 -22.90 7.63
C ILE A 132 20.07 -21.41 7.29
N GLY A 133 20.66 -20.64 8.21
CA GLY A 133 20.98 -19.22 8.02
C GLY A 133 22.05 -18.93 6.96
N TYR A 134 22.13 -17.67 6.53
CA TYR A 134 23.02 -17.24 5.44
C TYR A 134 24.51 -17.39 5.76
N GLU A 135 24.90 -17.49 7.03
CA GLU A 135 26.26 -17.80 7.51
C GLU A 135 26.73 -19.20 7.04
N ARG A 136 25.80 -20.07 6.67
CA ARG A 136 26.05 -21.41 6.14
C ARG A 136 25.75 -21.54 4.65
N ALA A 137 25.36 -20.45 3.98
CA ALA A 137 25.16 -20.36 2.55
C ALA A 137 26.41 -19.85 1.80
N PHE A 138 26.39 -19.91 0.47
CA PHE A 138 27.49 -19.43 -0.36
C PHE A 138 27.69 -17.92 -0.19
N GLY A 139 28.93 -17.48 -0.03
CA GLY A 139 29.28 -16.07 0.10
C GLY A 139 30.59 -15.84 0.86
N GLY A 140 30.66 -14.70 1.54
CA GLY A 140 31.77 -14.28 2.38
C GLY A 140 32.20 -12.83 2.12
N PRO A 141 33.21 -12.33 2.86
CA PRO A 141 33.69 -10.96 2.71
C PRO A 141 33.96 -10.56 1.26
N GLY A 142 33.38 -9.44 0.83
CA GLY A 142 33.47 -8.94 -0.54
C GLY A 142 32.41 -9.49 -1.51
N PHE A 143 31.48 -10.34 -1.05
CA PHE A 143 30.37 -10.84 -1.86
C PHE A 143 29.07 -10.15 -1.45
N ALA A 144 28.64 -9.14 -2.24
CA ALA A 144 27.54 -8.22 -1.88
C ALA A 144 26.20 -8.92 -1.60
N ALA A 145 25.92 -10.05 -2.24
CA ALA A 145 24.67 -10.80 -2.01
C ALA A 145 24.65 -11.58 -0.69
N ASN A 146 25.81 -11.91 -0.11
CA ASN A 146 25.90 -12.57 1.19
C ASN A 146 27.31 -12.38 1.80
N PRO A 147 27.58 -11.21 2.44
CA PRO A 147 28.88 -10.89 3.01
C PRO A 147 29.31 -11.77 4.18
N VAL A 148 28.35 -12.45 4.83
CA VAL A 148 28.56 -13.27 6.03
C VAL A 148 28.63 -14.77 5.72
N GLY A 149 28.40 -15.14 4.46
CA GLY A 149 28.42 -16.52 4.01
C GLY A 149 29.82 -17.14 3.99
N ARG A 150 29.90 -18.34 3.41
CA ARG A 150 31.14 -19.12 3.30
C ARG A 150 31.38 -19.64 1.90
N GLY A 151 32.62 -20.07 1.63
CA GLY A 151 33.04 -20.66 0.36
C GLY A 151 34.02 -19.80 -0.44
N LEU A 152 34.14 -18.50 -0.15
CA LEU A 152 35.06 -17.59 -0.85
C LEU A 152 36.37 -17.30 -0.11
N SER A 153 36.37 -17.40 1.21
CA SER A 153 37.54 -17.08 2.04
C SER A 153 37.70 -18.05 3.20
N GLU A 154 38.90 -18.05 3.81
CA GLU A 154 39.15 -18.84 5.00
C GLU A 154 38.39 -18.30 6.20
N SER A 155 37.76 -19.20 6.94
CA SER A 155 37.17 -18.93 8.24
C SER A 155 37.58 -19.98 9.26
N ALA A 156 37.54 -19.62 10.54
CA ALA A 156 37.80 -20.55 11.64
C ALA A 156 36.49 -21.30 11.99
N SER A 157 36.60 -22.61 12.22
CA SER A 157 35.54 -23.37 12.89
C SER A 157 35.51 -23.07 14.40
N ALA A 158 34.46 -23.57 15.08
CA ALA A 158 34.34 -23.53 16.54
C ALA A 158 35.54 -24.16 17.28
N THR A 159 36.30 -25.05 16.64
CA THR A 159 37.51 -25.68 17.21
C THR A 159 38.80 -24.93 16.88
N GLY A 160 38.70 -23.78 16.21
CA GLY A 160 39.85 -22.96 15.79
C GLY A 160 40.52 -23.41 14.50
N LYS A 161 40.07 -24.52 13.87
CA LYS A 161 40.60 -24.95 12.57
C LYS A 161 40.23 -23.94 11.48
N ARG A 162 41.24 -23.37 10.82
CA ARG A 162 41.08 -22.46 9.67
C ARG A 162 41.09 -23.23 8.36
N ALA A 163 40.10 -22.99 7.51
CA ALA A 163 40.00 -23.57 6.18
C ALA A 163 39.02 -22.74 5.33
N VAL A 164 39.03 -22.95 4.01
CA VAL A 164 37.91 -22.50 3.16
C VAL A 164 36.79 -23.53 3.30
N TRP A 165 35.83 -23.22 4.15
CA TRP A 165 34.64 -24.03 4.38
C TRP A 165 33.67 -23.86 3.22
N LEU A 166 33.13 -24.98 2.71
CA LEU A 166 32.08 -24.92 1.70
C LEU A 166 30.73 -24.61 2.38
N PRO A 167 29.77 -24.03 1.65
CA PRO A 167 28.42 -23.87 2.15
C PRO A 167 27.80 -25.21 2.50
N ASN A 168 27.06 -25.20 3.61
CA ASN A 168 26.19 -26.30 3.99
C ASN A 168 24.85 -26.17 3.28
N VAL A 169 24.32 -24.96 3.16
CA VAL A 169 23.03 -24.65 2.53
C VAL A 169 23.27 -24.24 1.09
N GLU A 170 22.75 -25.02 0.15
CA GLU A 170 22.99 -24.85 -1.28
C GLU A 170 21.68 -24.93 -2.06
N LEU A 171 21.64 -24.21 -3.19
CA LEU A 171 20.62 -24.42 -4.21
C LEU A 171 20.80 -25.83 -4.79
N ILE A 172 19.69 -26.46 -5.16
CA ILE A 172 19.73 -27.79 -5.80
C ILE A 172 20.37 -27.70 -7.18
N ASP A 173 20.10 -26.60 -7.90
CA ASP A 173 20.62 -26.32 -9.23
C ASP A 173 20.77 -24.79 -9.42
N PRO A 174 21.95 -24.25 -9.78
CA PRO A 174 23.24 -24.94 -9.88
C PRO A 174 23.92 -25.17 -8.52
N PRO A 175 24.63 -26.30 -8.31
CA PRO A 175 25.42 -26.52 -7.10
C PRO A 175 26.77 -25.79 -7.15
N VAL A 176 27.47 -25.71 -6.00
CA VAL A 176 28.87 -25.25 -5.96
C VAL A 176 29.78 -26.32 -6.54
N ALA A 177 30.11 -26.19 -7.82
CA ALA A 177 30.91 -27.15 -8.57
C ALA A 177 32.42 -27.07 -8.30
N GLY A 178 32.94 -25.92 -7.86
CA GLY A 178 34.38 -25.72 -7.66
C GLY A 178 34.73 -24.42 -6.92
N PRO A 179 36.01 -24.19 -6.58
CA PRO A 179 36.45 -22.97 -5.88
C PRO A 179 36.18 -21.66 -6.64
N GLY A 180 36.04 -21.74 -7.98
CA GLY A 180 35.70 -20.59 -8.83
C GLY A 180 34.21 -20.31 -8.96
N SER A 181 33.33 -21.13 -8.38
CA SER A 181 31.88 -20.94 -8.49
C SER A 181 31.45 -19.57 -7.97
N ARG A 182 30.41 -19.01 -8.58
CA ARG A 182 29.70 -17.80 -8.12
C ARG A 182 28.20 -18.09 -8.25
N VAL A 183 27.63 -18.65 -7.19
CA VAL A 183 26.21 -19.01 -7.13
C VAL A 183 25.47 -18.06 -6.20
N ALA A 184 24.16 -17.90 -6.39
CA ALA A 184 23.34 -17.13 -5.47
C ALA A 184 23.32 -17.81 -4.07
N PRO A 185 23.27 -17.02 -2.99
CA PRO A 185 23.15 -17.57 -1.65
C PRO A 185 21.79 -18.28 -1.47
N ALA A 186 21.84 -19.54 -1.04
CA ALA A 186 20.65 -20.31 -0.72
C ALA A 186 20.15 -19.98 0.70
N GLY A 187 18.87 -19.69 0.86
CA GLY A 187 18.27 -19.45 2.17
C GLY A 187 16.76 -19.31 2.10
N PHE A 188 16.14 -19.38 3.28
CA PHE A 188 14.73 -19.05 3.50
C PHE A 188 14.53 -17.79 4.34
N GLY A 189 15.61 -17.25 4.91
CA GLY A 189 15.55 -16.12 5.83
C GLY A 189 15.50 -14.77 5.11
N PRO A 190 15.30 -13.68 5.86
CA PRO A 190 15.30 -12.32 5.33
C PRO A 190 16.70 -11.87 4.88
N LEU A 191 16.77 -11.17 3.75
CA LEU A 191 17.94 -10.45 3.25
C LEU A 191 18.02 -9.06 3.90
N ARG A 192 19.23 -8.55 4.15
CA ARG A 192 19.40 -7.17 4.64
C ARG A 192 19.13 -6.14 3.55
N PRO A 193 18.65 -4.92 3.91
CA PRO A 193 18.51 -3.82 2.96
C PRO A 193 19.82 -3.48 2.24
N SER A 194 20.95 -3.63 2.94
CA SER A 194 22.29 -3.33 2.42
C SER A 194 22.93 -4.46 1.59
N TRP A 195 22.25 -5.57 1.36
CA TRP A 195 22.76 -6.69 0.56
C TRP A 195 22.16 -6.69 -0.84
N SER A 196 22.92 -7.15 -1.84
CA SER A 196 22.36 -7.36 -3.18
C SER A 196 21.32 -8.49 -3.17
N PRO A 197 20.22 -8.38 -3.93
CA PRO A 197 19.91 -7.30 -4.86
C PRO A 197 19.20 -6.09 -4.21
N ARG A 198 18.81 -6.14 -2.93
CA ARG A 198 18.06 -5.05 -2.27
C ARG A 198 18.80 -3.71 -2.33
N ALA A 199 20.10 -3.71 -2.07
CA ALA A 199 20.92 -2.49 -2.09
C ALA A 199 20.97 -1.80 -3.46
N GLU A 200 20.70 -2.54 -4.54
CA GLU A 200 20.74 -2.02 -5.92
C GLU A 200 19.42 -1.32 -6.30
N LYS A 201 18.37 -1.47 -5.47
CA LYS A 201 17.00 -1.00 -5.71
C LYS A 201 16.68 0.38 -5.12
N VAL A 202 17.63 1.00 -4.41
CA VAL A 202 17.42 2.29 -3.74
C VAL A 202 17.41 3.48 -4.71
N GLY A 203 17.77 3.30 -5.97
CA GLY A 203 17.80 4.38 -6.96
C GLY A 203 18.88 5.44 -6.73
N SER A 204 18.90 6.44 -7.61
CA SER A 204 19.97 7.42 -7.77
C SER A 204 19.68 8.71 -7.00
N HIS A 205 20.43 8.94 -5.93
CA HIS A 205 20.28 10.12 -5.06
C HIS A 205 21.22 11.27 -5.50
N GLY A 206 20.99 11.80 -6.70
CA GLY A 206 21.80 12.85 -7.33
C GLY A 206 21.28 14.28 -7.07
N ALA A 207 21.94 15.27 -7.68
CA ALA A 207 21.50 16.68 -7.61
C ALA A 207 20.09 16.88 -8.17
N ASP A 208 19.76 16.24 -9.30
CA ASP A 208 18.43 16.32 -9.91
C ASP A 208 17.33 15.77 -8.98
N TRP A 209 17.59 14.65 -8.30
CA TRP A 209 16.68 14.13 -7.27
C TRP A 209 16.53 15.10 -6.10
N LEU A 210 17.63 15.66 -5.61
CA LEU A 210 17.61 16.60 -4.48
C LEU A 210 16.84 17.89 -4.80
N GLU A 211 16.93 18.38 -6.05
CA GLU A 211 16.26 19.60 -6.49
C GLU A 211 14.78 19.37 -6.85
N GLN A 212 14.45 18.22 -7.45
CA GLN A 212 13.14 18.01 -8.08
C GLN A 212 12.22 17.05 -7.33
N ARG A 213 12.79 16.17 -6.49
CA ARG A 213 12.08 15.01 -5.92
C ARG A 213 12.19 14.93 -4.42
N TRP A 214 13.25 15.41 -3.78
CA TRP A 214 13.34 15.44 -2.32
C TRP A 214 12.10 16.09 -1.69
N PRO A 215 11.54 15.58 -0.58
CA PRO A 215 11.91 14.37 0.19
C PRO A 215 11.39 13.01 -0.32
N TRP A 216 10.88 12.94 -1.54
CA TRP A 216 10.37 11.69 -2.14
C TRP A 216 11.49 10.76 -2.57
N GLN A 217 11.16 9.48 -2.75
CA GLN A 217 12.10 8.52 -3.34
C GLN A 217 12.51 8.94 -4.75
N PRO A 218 13.74 8.59 -5.20
CA PRO A 218 14.16 8.85 -6.56
C PRO A 218 13.28 8.11 -7.58
N GLU A 219 13.34 8.60 -8.81
CA GLU A 219 12.48 8.16 -9.91
C GLU A 219 12.74 6.71 -10.31
N ASP A 220 13.98 6.26 -10.14
CA ASP A 220 14.47 4.89 -10.32
C ASP A 220 14.46 4.05 -9.02
N TYR A 221 13.74 4.47 -7.97
CA TYR A 221 13.55 3.67 -6.76
C TYR A 221 12.64 2.46 -7.05
N ASP A 222 13.16 1.25 -6.87
CA ASP A 222 12.37 0.02 -6.96
C ASP A 222 11.87 -0.35 -5.55
N PHE A 223 10.55 -0.26 -5.36
CA PHE A 223 9.89 -0.62 -4.10
C PHE A 223 10.09 -2.08 -3.68
N GLY A 224 10.54 -2.97 -4.58
CA GLY A 224 11.06 -4.28 -4.23
C GLY A 224 12.29 -4.24 -3.30
N HIS A 225 12.89 -3.08 -3.07
CA HIS A 225 13.85 -2.84 -1.98
C HIS A 225 13.25 -3.19 -0.61
N LEU A 226 11.95 -2.96 -0.41
CA LEU A 226 11.26 -3.15 0.87
C LEU A 226 10.87 -4.61 1.11
N ASN A 227 10.80 -5.45 0.08
CA ASN A 227 10.75 -6.90 0.25
C ASN A 227 12.07 -7.41 0.83
N SER A 228 11.97 -8.15 1.93
CA SER A 228 13.09 -8.79 2.60
C SER A 228 13.31 -10.23 2.16
N ALA A 229 12.31 -10.89 1.56
CA ALA A 229 12.49 -12.23 1.01
C ALA A 229 13.33 -12.19 -0.28
N PRO A 230 14.15 -13.24 -0.55
CA PRO A 230 14.70 -13.47 -1.88
C PRO A 230 13.59 -13.48 -2.95
N GLU A 231 13.92 -13.09 -4.19
CA GLU A 231 12.91 -12.89 -5.24
C GLU A 231 12.08 -14.15 -5.55
N ASP A 232 12.66 -15.34 -5.41
CA ASP A 232 11.96 -16.61 -5.60
C ASP A 232 10.99 -16.99 -4.46
N MET A 233 10.96 -16.17 -3.40
CA MET A 233 10.13 -16.29 -2.20
C MET A 233 9.18 -15.09 -2.04
N GLN A 234 9.09 -14.22 -3.05
CA GLN A 234 8.15 -13.12 -3.13
C GLN A 234 6.94 -13.54 -3.97
N LEU A 235 5.79 -13.73 -3.33
CA LEU A 235 4.57 -14.27 -3.95
C LEU A 235 3.53 -13.17 -4.20
N PRO A 236 2.49 -13.43 -5.01
CA PRO A 236 1.26 -12.65 -4.93
C PRO A 236 0.74 -12.62 -3.48
N PHE A 237 0.00 -11.57 -3.11
CA PHE A 237 -0.55 -11.44 -1.76
C PHE A 237 -1.37 -12.66 -1.38
N LEU A 238 -1.15 -13.12 -0.15
CA LEU A 238 -1.72 -14.36 0.34
C LEU A 238 -3.15 -14.13 0.80
N ARG A 239 -3.98 -15.16 0.68
CA ARG A 239 -5.38 -15.11 1.11
C ARG A 239 -5.53 -15.26 2.62
N GLY A 240 -4.61 -15.99 3.26
CA GLY A 240 -4.58 -16.20 4.71
C GLY A 240 -5.07 -17.58 5.17
N ASP A 241 -5.29 -18.52 4.25
CA ASP A 241 -5.73 -19.89 4.54
C ASP A 241 -4.93 -20.97 3.79
N GLU A 242 -3.78 -20.59 3.24
CA GLU A 242 -2.86 -21.46 2.53
C GLU A 242 -2.37 -22.61 3.41
N GLU A 243 -2.29 -23.81 2.82
CA GLU A 243 -1.58 -24.93 3.45
C GLU A 243 -0.08 -24.63 3.53
N VAL A 244 0.55 -24.95 4.66
CA VAL A 244 1.97 -24.78 4.90
C VAL A 244 2.60 -26.14 5.21
N THR A 245 3.71 -26.45 4.56
CA THR A 245 4.48 -27.67 4.84
C THR A 245 5.94 -27.35 5.09
N LEU A 246 6.45 -27.86 6.22
CA LEU A 246 7.85 -27.77 6.64
C LEU A 246 8.45 -29.18 6.61
N SER A 247 9.32 -29.47 5.64
CA SER A 247 10.03 -30.75 5.54
C SER A 247 11.46 -30.61 6.06
N ARG A 248 11.77 -31.39 7.10
CA ARG A 248 13.06 -31.43 7.82
C ARG A 248 13.49 -30.10 8.44
N LEU A 249 12.54 -29.24 8.77
CA LEU A 249 12.76 -27.94 9.42
C LEU A 249 12.32 -27.91 10.89
N HIS A 250 11.76 -29.01 11.39
CA HIS A 250 11.32 -29.15 12.79
C HIS A 250 12.05 -30.33 13.47
N PRO A 251 12.45 -30.21 14.75
CA PRO A 251 13.22 -31.25 15.44
C PRO A 251 12.44 -32.57 15.63
N GLU A 252 11.12 -32.49 15.85
CA GLU A 252 10.28 -33.67 16.15
C GLU A 252 9.46 -34.18 14.95
N HIS A 253 9.33 -33.37 13.91
CA HIS A 253 8.47 -33.67 12.75
C HIS A 253 9.31 -33.64 11.48
N GLU A 254 9.52 -34.81 10.88
CA GLU A 254 10.21 -34.91 9.59
C GLU A 254 9.45 -34.16 8.49
N GLU A 255 8.12 -34.16 8.57
CA GLU A 255 7.23 -33.31 7.79
C GLU A 255 6.14 -32.76 8.71
N LEU A 256 6.12 -31.45 8.90
CA LEU A 256 5.06 -30.74 9.62
C LEU A 256 4.13 -30.12 8.58
N ARG A 257 2.87 -30.53 8.58
CA ARG A 257 1.80 -29.96 7.75
C ARG A 257 0.87 -29.14 8.64
N THR A 258 0.50 -27.95 8.21
CA THR A 258 -0.36 -26.99 8.92
C THR A 258 -1.06 -26.11 7.88
N ALA A 259 -1.87 -25.15 8.30
CA ALA A 259 -2.38 -24.09 7.43
C ALA A 259 -2.27 -22.72 8.10
N LEU A 260 -2.33 -21.65 7.31
CA LEU A 260 -2.58 -20.30 7.81
C LEU A 260 -3.95 -20.24 8.52
N PRO A 261 -4.21 -19.26 9.42
CA PRO A 261 -5.33 -19.29 10.36
C PRO A 261 -6.72 -19.15 9.71
N GLY A 262 -6.80 -18.83 8.42
CA GLY A 262 -8.05 -18.64 7.71
C GLY A 262 -8.71 -17.30 8.01
N LEU A 263 -7.91 -16.27 8.29
CA LEU A 263 -8.37 -14.96 8.75
C LEU A 263 -8.02 -13.86 7.74
N ARG A 264 -8.98 -12.94 7.55
CA ARG A 264 -8.81 -11.66 6.88
C ARG A 264 -8.86 -10.58 7.95
N VAL A 265 -7.79 -9.81 8.06
CA VAL A 265 -7.79 -8.59 8.87
C VAL A 265 -8.33 -7.45 8.03
N ARG A 266 -9.21 -6.63 8.62
CA ARG A 266 -9.80 -5.44 8.00
C ARG A 266 -9.44 -4.21 8.80
N CYS A 267 -9.22 -3.12 8.08
CA CYS A 267 -8.87 -1.84 8.64
C CYS A 267 -9.81 -0.78 8.08
N PHE A 268 -10.24 0.14 8.93
CA PHE A 268 -11.08 1.25 8.55
C PHE A 268 -10.53 2.54 9.12
N LEU A 269 -10.61 3.59 8.33
CA LEU A 269 -10.18 4.93 8.68
C LEU A 269 -11.44 5.78 8.88
N GLY A 270 -11.50 6.53 9.98
CA GLY A 270 -12.58 7.48 10.26
C GLY A 270 -11.99 8.87 10.49
N GLY A 271 -12.64 9.89 9.96
CA GLY A 271 -12.24 11.28 10.17
C GLY A 271 -13.01 11.93 11.32
N ASP A 272 -13.25 13.23 11.19
CA ASP A 272 -14.15 13.95 12.09
C ASP A 272 -15.61 13.61 11.78
N GLY A 273 -16.37 13.29 12.82
CA GLY A 273 -17.82 13.22 12.75
C GLY A 273 -18.45 14.61 12.90
N ALA A 274 -19.65 14.82 12.36
CA ALA A 274 -20.44 16.00 12.72
C ALA A 274 -20.68 16.02 14.25
N PRO A 275 -20.77 17.19 14.90
CA PRO A 275 -20.99 17.26 16.34
C PRO A 275 -22.20 16.43 16.79
N GLY A 276 -21.96 15.41 17.62
CA GLY A 276 -22.99 14.49 18.11
C GLY A 276 -23.31 13.29 17.19
N GLN A 277 -22.55 13.07 16.12
CA GLN A 277 -22.63 11.89 15.26
C GLN A 277 -21.32 11.09 15.27
N THR A 278 -21.41 9.79 15.05
CA THR A 278 -20.24 8.94 14.90
C THR A 278 -19.59 9.17 13.52
N PRO A 279 -18.26 9.18 13.43
CA PRO A 279 -17.55 9.33 12.17
C PRO A 279 -17.89 8.21 11.17
N LEU A 280 -18.03 8.57 9.89
CA LEU A 280 -18.15 7.58 8.82
C LEU A 280 -16.80 6.91 8.55
N LEU A 281 -16.83 5.59 8.44
CA LEU A 281 -15.67 4.78 8.12
C LEU A 281 -15.49 4.62 6.61
N ARG A 282 -14.24 4.74 6.15
CA ARG A 282 -13.79 4.19 4.86
C ARG A 282 -12.93 2.95 5.10
N GLU A 283 -13.09 1.92 4.27
CA GLU A 283 -12.23 0.74 4.38
C GLU A 283 -10.86 1.00 3.75
N LEU A 284 -9.80 0.70 4.50
CA LEU A 284 -8.45 0.55 3.98
C LEU A 284 -8.19 -0.94 3.76
N HIS A 285 -8.06 -1.33 2.49
CA HIS A 285 -7.74 -2.71 2.16
C HIS A 285 -6.33 -3.08 2.65
N LEU A 286 -6.25 -4.10 3.51
CA LEU A 286 -4.97 -4.65 3.96
C LEU A 286 -4.64 -5.93 3.20
N MET A 287 -3.40 -6.01 2.72
CA MET A 287 -2.86 -7.15 2.02
C MET A 287 -2.02 -7.99 2.99
N LEU A 288 -2.20 -9.32 3.00
CA LEU A 288 -1.31 -10.21 3.74
C LEU A 288 0.01 -10.32 2.98
N ASP A 289 1.02 -9.58 3.43
CA ASP A 289 2.27 -9.40 2.72
C ASP A 289 3.47 -10.05 3.39
N THR A 290 3.33 -10.60 4.59
CA THR A 290 4.44 -11.30 5.25
C THR A 290 3.92 -12.57 5.92
N VAL A 291 4.53 -13.69 5.57
CA VAL A 291 4.51 -14.94 6.32
C VAL A 291 5.91 -15.20 6.83
N TRP A 292 6.12 -15.11 8.14
CA TRP A 292 7.40 -15.43 8.76
C TRP A 292 7.23 -16.61 9.72
N ILE A 293 8.07 -17.62 9.56
CA ILE A 293 8.00 -18.87 10.34
C ILE A 293 9.31 -19.06 11.13
N ASP A 294 9.20 -19.20 12.45
CA ASP A 294 10.24 -19.78 13.27
C ASP A 294 9.97 -21.28 13.40
N ALA A 295 10.63 -22.09 12.58
CA ALA A 295 10.30 -23.50 12.47
C ALA A 295 10.64 -24.29 13.74
N ALA A 296 11.65 -23.86 14.50
CA ALA A 296 12.04 -24.50 15.75
C ALA A 296 11.14 -24.07 16.92
N ALA A 297 10.77 -22.79 16.97
CA ALA A 297 9.85 -22.28 18.00
C ALA A 297 8.37 -22.59 17.70
N VAL A 298 8.06 -23.07 16.50
CA VAL A 298 6.70 -23.40 16.06
C VAL A 298 5.80 -22.15 16.06
N VAL A 299 6.41 -21.01 15.73
CA VAL A 299 5.76 -19.69 15.71
C VAL A 299 5.58 -19.23 14.28
N LEU A 300 4.38 -18.74 13.98
CA LEU A 300 4.02 -18.05 12.76
C LEU A 300 3.75 -16.58 13.08
N VAL A 301 4.29 -15.69 12.26
CA VAL A 301 3.94 -14.27 12.26
C VAL A 301 3.37 -13.92 10.91
N LEU A 302 2.23 -13.23 10.93
CA LEU A 302 1.58 -12.69 9.76
C LEU A 302 1.54 -11.17 9.86
N VAL A 303 1.84 -10.48 8.76
CA VAL A 303 1.74 -9.02 8.67
C VAL A 303 0.79 -8.66 7.54
N TRP A 304 -0.21 -7.85 7.88
CA TRP A 304 -1.12 -7.23 6.93
C TRP A 304 -0.78 -5.75 6.81
N ARG A 305 -0.67 -5.26 5.58
CA ARG A 305 -0.35 -3.86 5.30
C ARG A 305 -1.28 -3.25 4.27
N GLY A 306 -1.67 -2.02 4.50
CA GLY A 306 -2.42 -1.19 3.55
C GLY A 306 -1.82 0.20 3.51
N VAL A 307 -1.96 0.85 2.37
CA VAL A 307 -1.51 2.23 2.17
C VAL A 307 -2.71 3.06 1.79
N ALA A 308 -3.00 4.09 2.58
CA ALA A 308 -4.01 5.08 2.29
C ALA A 308 -3.33 6.34 1.78
N ASP A 309 -3.89 6.95 0.74
CA ASP A 309 -3.56 8.34 0.44
C ASP A 309 -4.18 9.25 1.51
N VAL A 310 -3.44 10.30 1.87
CA VAL A 310 -3.82 11.28 2.87
C VAL A 310 -3.61 12.69 2.33
N ALA A 311 -4.37 13.65 2.87
CA ALA A 311 -4.42 15.03 2.37
C ALA A 311 -3.12 15.80 2.70
N ASP A 312 -2.52 15.51 3.84
CA ASP A 312 -1.31 16.16 4.32
C ASP A 312 -0.32 15.17 4.95
N ALA A 313 0.87 15.66 5.26
CA ALA A 313 1.97 14.84 5.76
C ALA A 313 1.73 14.28 7.16
N ASP A 314 0.78 14.84 7.91
CA ASP A 314 0.45 14.47 9.29
C ASP A 314 -0.78 13.54 9.36
N ALA A 315 -1.50 13.41 8.24
CA ALA A 315 -2.75 12.67 8.11
C ALA A 315 -3.81 13.15 9.12
N ASP A 316 -3.92 14.47 9.28
CA ASP A 316 -4.80 15.09 10.27
C ASP A 316 -6.26 14.70 10.07
N GLU A 317 -6.68 14.39 8.85
CA GLU A 317 -8.02 13.92 8.54
C GLU A 317 -8.33 12.52 9.09
N VAL A 318 -7.33 11.74 9.48
CA VAL A 318 -7.52 10.39 10.03
C VAL A 318 -7.54 10.44 11.55
N LYS A 319 -8.74 10.57 12.11
CA LYS A 319 -8.95 10.63 13.56
C LYS A 319 -9.09 9.27 14.21
N TYR A 320 -9.62 8.27 13.50
CA TYR A 320 -9.90 6.93 14.01
C TYR A 320 -9.30 5.86 13.12
N LEU A 321 -8.74 4.84 13.76
CA LEU A 321 -8.26 3.61 13.15
C LEU A 321 -9.02 2.44 13.77
N TYR A 322 -9.92 1.81 13.01
CA TYR A 322 -10.68 0.66 13.47
C TYR A 322 -10.16 -0.62 12.81
N VAL A 323 -9.70 -1.57 13.63
CA VAL A 323 -9.15 -2.85 13.19
C VAL A 323 -10.02 -4.00 13.69
N SER A 324 -10.35 -4.91 12.77
CA SER A 324 -11.16 -6.09 13.03
C SER A 324 -10.67 -7.29 12.22
N GLU A 325 -11.15 -8.47 12.56
CA GLU A 325 -10.86 -9.71 11.84
C GLU A 325 -12.12 -10.48 11.48
N GLU A 326 -12.06 -11.21 10.37
CA GLU A 326 -13.14 -12.03 9.86
C GLU A 326 -12.59 -13.33 9.24
N PRO A 327 -13.34 -14.44 9.27
CA PRO A 327 -12.93 -15.66 8.60
C PRO A 327 -12.97 -15.48 7.07
N VAL A 328 -11.89 -15.90 6.40
CA VAL A 328 -11.78 -15.91 4.92
C VAL A 328 -12.86 -16.78 4.28
N ALA A 329 -13.31 -17.82 4.97
CA ALA A 329 -14.35 -18.73 4.50
C ALA A 329 -15.73 -18.08 4.36
N ALA A 330 -15.95 -16.90 4.97
CA ALA A 330 -17.19 -16.14 4.85
C ALA A 330 -16.99 -14.87 4.01
N PRO A 331 -18.02 -14.42 3.27
CA PRO A 331 -18.01 -13.11 2.64
C PRO A 331 -17.72 -12.00 3.66
N PRO A 332 -16.99 -10.94 3.27
CA PRO A 332 -16.76 -9.82 4.15
C PRO A 332 -18.06 -9.15 4.58
N LEU A 333 -18.09 -8.67 5.83
CA LEU A 333 -19.23 -7.90 6.28
C LEU A 333 -19.35 -6.60 5.46
N PRO A 334 -20.56 -6.20 5.06
CA PRO A 334 -20.77 -4.90 4.42
C PRO A 334 -20.26 -3.77 5.30
N LEU A 335 -19.81 -2.66 4.69
CA LEU A 335 -19.30 -1.49 5.40
C LEU A 335 -20.28 -0.97 6.46
N GLY A 336 -21.59 -0.97 6.19
CA GLY A 336 -22.60 -0.56 7.18
C GLY A 336 -22.62 -1.43 8.44
N ALA A 337 -22.36 -2.74 8.33
CA ALA A 337 -22.26 -3.61 9.49
C ALA A 337 -20.95 -3.38 10.27
N ALA A 338 -19.87 -2.97 9.58
CA ALA A 338 -18.64 -2.54 10.25
C ALA A 338 -18.84 -1.20 10.98
N GLN A 339 -19.57 -0.26 10.36
CA GLN A 339 -19.98 1.01 10.97
C GLN A 339 -20.78 0.80 12.25
N GLU A 340 -21.82 -0.05 12.22
CA GLU A 340 -22.64 -0.35 13.41
C GLU A 340 -21.79 -0.90 14.57
N ARG A 341 -20.79 -1.73 14.28
CA ARG A 341 -19.86 -2.26 15.30
C ARG A 341 -18.94 -1.18 15.85
N PHE A 342 -18.41 -0.33 14.99
CA PHE A 342 -17.59 0.81 15.38
C PHE A 342 -18.37 1.78 16.26
N ASP A 343 -19.61 2.12 15.89
CA ASP A 343 -20.48 3.00 16.67
C ASP A 343 -20.72 2.43 18.08
N ALA A 344 -20.94 1.12 18.19
CA ALA A 344 -21.12 0.44 19.48
C ALA A 344 -19.85 0.53 20.34
N LEU A 345 -18.67 0.28 19.76
CA LEU A 345 -17.40 0.35 20.48
C LEU A 345 -17.07 1.77 20.95
N LEU A 346 -17.34 2.77 20.10
CA LEU A 346 -17.12 4.17 20.44
C LEU A 346 -18.08 4.63 21.54
N ALA A 347 -19.34 4.20 21.49
CA ALA A 347 -20.31 4.46 22.55
C ALA A 347 -19.92 3.81 23.90
N GLU A 348 -19.37 2.60 23.88
CA GLU A 348 -18.83 1.94 25.07
C GLU A 348 -17.64 2.71 25.67
N GLN A 349 -16.68 3.15 24.84
CA GLN A 349 -15.54 3.96 25.31
C GLN A 349 -15.98 5.29 25.91
N ASN A 350 -16.95 5.97 25.30
CA ASN A 350 -17.47 7.25 25.78
C ASN A 350 -18.36 7.08 27.04
N ALA A 351 -18.91 5.90 27.29
CA ALA A 351 -19.74 5.63 28.48
C ALA A 351 -18.90 5.42 29.75
N ASP A 352 -17.64 5.00 29.61
CA ASP A 352 -16.68 4.85 30.71
C ASP A 352 -15.94 6.16 31.06
N GLU A 353 -16.18 7.25 30.30
CA GLU A 353 -15.58 8.55 30.56
C GLU A 353 -16.48 9.39 31.49
N PRO A 354 -16.11 9.65 32.75
CA PRO A 354 -16.87 10.57 33.60
C PRO A 354 -16.84 11.97 32.99
N PRO A 355 -17.93 12.75 33.10
CA PRO A 355 -18.00 14.08 32.48
C PRO A 355 -16.84 14.94 33.00
N PRO A 356 -16.09 15.61 32.11
CA PRO A 356 -14.93 16.38 32.53
C PRO A 356 -15.39 17.60 33.34
N ASP A 357 -14.97 17.67 34.61
CA ASP A 357 -14.83 18.96 35.29
C ASP A 357 -13.71 19.70 34.56
N LEU A 358 -14.05 20.73 33.79
CA LEU A 358 -13.10 21.60 33.09
C LEU A 358 -12.35 22.52 34.08
N PRO A 359 -11.01 22.45 34.20
CA PRO A 359 -10.17 23.61 34.46
C PRO A 359 -9.65 24.19 33.13
N PRO A 360 -9.24 25.47 33.11
CA PRO A 360 -8.87 26.15 31.88
C PRO A 360 -7.55 25.62 31.30
N ASP A 361 -7.51 25.57 29.97
CA ASP A 361 -6.38 25.41 29.06
C ASP A 361 -5.00 25.18 29.70
N THR A 362 -4.55 23.94 29.62
CA THR A 362 -3.12 23.64 29.49
C THR A 362 -2.98 22.63 28.35
N PRO A 363 -2.28 22.95 27.25
CA PRO A 363 -2.08 21.99 26.18
C PRO A 363 -1.23 20.80 26.71
N PRO A 364 -1.45 19.57 26.20
CA PRO A 364 -0.56 18.46 26.48
C PRO A 364 0.83 18.73 25.92
N ASP A 365 1.85 18.22 26.61
CA ASP A 365 3.27 18.48 26.35
C ASP A 365 3.72 17.59 25.16
N ASP A 366 3.69 18.12 23.93
CA ASP A 366 4.15 17.48 22.68
C ASP A 366 5.69 17.50 22.51
N ALA A 367 6.43 17.78 23.60
CA ALA A 367 7.86 18.05 23.56
C ALA A 367 8.72 16.90 22.98
N ASP A 368 8.32 15.64 23.16
CA ASP A 368 9.11 14.47 22.72
C ASP A 368 9.00 14.21 21.19
N PHE A 369 7.88 14.56 20.56
CA PHE A 369 7.67 14.38 19.11
C PHE A 369 8.30 15.53 18.32
N ASP A 370 8.12 16.76 18.79
CA ASP A 370 8.74 17.96 18.22
C ASP A 370 10.27 17.90 18.32
N GLU A 371 10.85 17.39 19.42
CA GLU A 371 12.30 17.17 19.52
C GLU A 371 12.80 16.11 18.53
N ALA A 372 12.03 15.04 18.29
CA ALA A 372 12.40 13.98 17.37
C ALA A 372 12.35 14.44 15.91
N MET A 373 11.32 15.21 15.53
CA MET A 373 11.19 15.80 14.20
C MET A 373 12.21 16.91 13.96
N ALA A 374 12.44 17.80 14.93
CA ALA A 374 13.46 18.84 14.83
C ALA A 374 14.88 18.25 14.72
N ALA A 375 15.15 17.12 15.40
CA ALA A 375 16.42 16.41 15.26
C ALA A 375 16.60 15.77 13.87
N ALA A 376 15.52 15.28 13.25
CA ALA A 376 15.53 14.74 11.89
C ALA A 376 15.70 15.83 10.83
N GLU A 377 15.00 16.96 10.97
CA GLU A 377 15.13 18.14 10.10
C GLU A 377 16.52 18.78 10.20
N GLU A 378 17.07 18.93 11.41
CA GLU A 378 18.42 19.47 11.59
C GLU A 378 19.49 18.52 11.02
N GLN A 379 19.26 17.19 11.07
CA GLN A 379 20.12 16.23 10.37
C GLN A 379 20.08 16.39 8.85
N ALA A 380 18.89 16.59 8.27
CA ALA A 380 18.72 16.83 6.84
C ALA A 380 19.37 18.17 6.41
N HIS A 381 19.10 19.26 7.12
CA HIS A 381 19.71 20.57 6.87
C HIS A 381 21.24 20.56 7.08
N ALA A 382 21.76 19.79 8.04
CA ALA A 382 23.20 19.61 8.21
C ALA A 382 23.84 18.85 7.03
N GLN A 383 23.13 17.89 6.42
CA GLN A 383 23.58 17.23 5.20
C GLN A 383 23.58 18.19 4.00
N MET A 384 22.55 19.02 3.84
CA MET A 384 22.46 20.01 2.75
C MET A 384 23.55 21.09 2.84
N ARG A 385 23.83 21.60 4.05
CA ARG A 385 24.95 22.54 4.28
C ARG A 385 26.31 21.90 3.99
N ARG A 386 26.48 20.60 4.26
CA ARG A 386 27.70 19.86 3.87
C ARG A 386 27.82 19.68 2.35
N ALA A 387 26.70 19.68 1.63
CA ALA A 387 26.62 19.63 0.18
C ALA A 387 26.70 21.02 -0.49
N GLY A 388 26.73 22.11 0.29
CA GLY A 388 26.89 23.49 -0.22
C GLY A 388 25.61 24.13 -0.74
N LEU A 389 24.43 23.61 -0.36
CA LEU A 389 23.12 24.11 -0.77
C LEU A 389 22.47 24.94 0.33
N ASP A 390 21.68 25.93 -0.09
CA ASP A 390 20.88 26.77 0.79
C ASP A 390 19.44 26.22 0.82
N PRO A 391 19.02 25.56 1.92
CA PRO A 391 17.71 24.92 2.01
C PRO A 391 16.54 25.92 1.91
N ASP A 392 16.80 27.22 2.13
CA ASP A 392 15.77 28.25 2.16
C ASP A 392 15.52 28.92 0.80
N ASN A 393 16.27 28.58 -0.27
CA ASN A 393 16.22 29.33 -1.53
C ASN A 393 16.60 28.53 -2.80
N LEU A 394 15.69 27.70 -3.30
CA LEU A 394 15.84 26.91 -4.53
C LEU A 394 15.01 27.50 -5.72
N PRO A 395 15.58 27.65 -6.93
CA PRO A 395 14.86 28.19 -8.09
C PRO A 395 14.02 27.14 -8.85
N SER A 396 12.88 27.56 -9.44
CA SER A 396 12.00 26.68 -10.24
C SER A 396 12.15 26.90 -11.77
N PRO A 397 12.01 25.86 -12.62
CA PRO A 397 12.22 25.96 -14.07
C PRO A 397 11.03 26.56 -14.84
N SER A 398 11.33 27.21 -15.96
CA SER A 398 10.38 27.93 -16.81
C SER A 398 9.55 27.02 -17.73
N ALA A 399 8.45 27.55 -18.26
CA ALA A 399 7.52 26.79 -19.12
C ALA A 399 8.15 26.33 -20.46
N GLU A 400 9.12 27.07 -21.00
CA GLU A 400 9.85 26.66 -22.22
C GLU A 400 10.78 25.47 -21.96
N GLU A 401 11.37 25.38 -20.76
CA GLU A 401 12.25 24.27 -20.36
C GLU A 401 11.45 22.99 -20.15
N LYS A 402 10.25 23.10 -19.57
CA LYS A 402 9.30 21.97 -19.42
C LYS A 402 8.83 21.41 -20.77
N ALA A 403 8.59 22.29 -21.75
CA ALA A 403 8.16 21.88 -23.09
C ALA A 403 9.29 21.22 -23.91
N ALA A 404 10.53 21.70 -23.75
CA ALA A 404 11.71 21.10 -24.39
C ALA A 404 12.03 19.70 -23.83
N GLU A 405 11.75 19.48 -22.55
CA GLU A 405 11.95 18.21 -21.87
C GLU A 405 10.90 17.16 -22.28
N ALA A 406 9.62 17.53 -22.35
CA ALA A 406 8.56 16.66 -22.85
C ALA A 406 8.81 16.19 -24.29
N ALA A 407 9.35 17.07 -25.15
CA ALA A 407 9.71 16.71 -26.52
C ALA A 407 10.93 15.77 -26.61
N ARG A 408 11.84 15.83 -25.63
CA ARG A 408 13.02 14.95 -25.56
C ARG A 408 12.68 13.54 -25.10
N LEU A 409 11.76 13.39 -24.17
CA LEU A 409 11.31 12.09 -23.64
C LEU A 409 10.63 11.25 -24.74
N VAL A 410 9.77 11.89 -25.54
CA VAL A 410 9.15 11.27 -26.74
C VAL A 410 10.20 10.88 -27.79
N ALA A 411 11.24 11.70 -27.97
CA ALA A 411 12.32 11.42 -28.92
C ALA A 411 13.25 10.26 -28.49
N LEU A 412 13.23 9.90 -27.20
CA LEU A 412 14.03 8.82 -26.62
C LEU A 412 13.24 7.51 -26.48
N GLY A 413 11.98 7.48 -26.95
CA GLY A 413 11.15 6.28 -26.93
C GLY A 413 10.45 6.01 -25.60
N PHE A 414 10.41 6.99 -24.70
CA PHE A 414 9.58 6.93 -23.50
C PHE A 414 8.20 7.50 -23.81
N ASP A 415 7.22 6.62 -23.96
CA ASP A 415 5.79 6.93 -23.82
C ASP A 415 5.41 6.63 -22.36
N PRO A 416 4.93 7.60 -21.57
CA PRO A 416 4.74 7.45 -20.12
C PRO A 416 3.65 6.43 -19.68
N PHE A 417 3.21 5.52 -20.55
CA PHE A 417 2.09 4.61 -20.30
C PHE A 417 2.27 3.15 -20.75
N GLU A 418 3.47 2.67 -21.11
CA GLU A 418 3.66 1.22 -21.39
C GLU A 418 4.29 0.48 -20.20
N ASP A 419 3.52 -0.45 -19.60
CA ASP A 419 3.93 -1.38 -18.55
C ASP A 419 3.82 -2.85 -19.05
N ASP A 420 4.81 -3.68 -18.72
CA ASP A 420 5.20 -4.93 -19.41
C ASP A 420 4.44 -6.20 -18.93
N ALA A 421 3.12 -6.15 -18.90
CA ALA A 421 2.26 -7.33 -18.88
C ALA A 421 1.09 -7.14 -19.86
N ALA A 422 0.86 -8.08 -20.77
CA ALA A 422 -0.26 -7.98 -21.70
C ALA A 422 -1.57 -7.78 -20.90
N PRO A 423 -2.30 -6.67 -21.10
CA PRO A 423 -3.46 -6.36 -20.28
C PRO A 423 -4.50 -7.46 -20.46
N ALA A 424 -5.07 -7.93 -19.34
CA ALA A 424 -6.10 -8.97 -19.33
C ALA A 424 -7.32 -8.57 -20.18
N TRP A 425 -7.54 -7.26 -20.29
CA TRP A 425 -8.58 -6.63 -21.09
C TRP A 425 -7.96 -5.74 -22.16
N THR A 426 -8.34 -5.96 -23.41
CA THR A 426 -8.12 -5.00 -24.50
C THR A 426 -9.40 -4.21 -24.77
N ARG A 427 -9.27 -3.05 -25.44
CA ARG A 427 -10.41 -2.25 -25.92
C ARG A 427 -11.43 -3.10 -26.68
N GLU A 428 -10.99 -3.98 -27.57
CA GLU A 428 -11.87 -4.87 -28.33
C GLU A 428 -12.59 -5.85 -27.41
N SER A 429 -11.88 -6.45 -26.43
CA SER A 429 -12.49 -7.40 -25.51
C SER A 429 -13.55 -6.74 -24.61
N VAL A 430 -13.32 -5.50 -24.17
CA VAL A 430 -14.30 -4.71 -23.41
C VAL A 430 -15.52 -4.41 -24.28
N ARG A 431 -15.32 -3.97 -25.53
CA ARG A 431 -16.43 -3.71 -26.46
C ARG A 431 -17.26 -4.96 -26.74
N ASP A 432 -16.61 -6.09 -26.96
CA ASP A 432 -17.29 -7.34 -27.29
C ASP A 432 -18.04 -7.89 -26.05
N HIS A 433 -17.48 -7.70 -24.85
CA HIS A 433 -18.13 -8.04 -23.57
C HIS A 433 -19.32 -7.11 -23.24
N ALA A 434 -19.17 -5.81 -23.53
CA ALA A 434 -20.22 -4.79 -23.42
C ALA A 434 -21.45 -5.13 -24.27
N ALA A 435 -21.24 -5.61 -25.50
CA ALA A 435 -22.34 -6.02 -26.40
C ALA A 435 -23.12 -7.24 -25.88
N GLY A 436 -22.54 -8.02 -24.96
CA GLY A 436 -23.11 -9.25 -24.41
C GLY A 436 -23.88 -9.10 -23.10
N SER A 437 -24.11 -7.89 -22.58
CA SER A 437 -24.63 -7.58 -21.22
C SER A 437 -23.68 -7.95 -20.06
N GLY A 438 -22.37 -8.04 -20.33
CA GLY A 438 -21.38 -8.45 -19.34
C GLY A 438 -21.13 -7.40 -18.24
N SER A 439 -20.88 -7.88 -17.03
CA SER A 439 -20.33 -7.08 -15.92
C SER A 439 -18.80 -7.06 -16.02
N LEU A 440 -18.21 -5.91 -15.70
CA LEU A 440 -16.78 -5.65 -15.55
C LEU A 440 -16.47 -5.22 -14.09
N SER A 441 -17.33 -5.58 -13.15
CA SER A 441 -17.13 -5.31 -11.72
C SER A 441 -15.80 -5.90 -11.22
N GLY A 442 -15.05 -5.10 -10.45
CA GLY A 442 -13.78 -5.49 -9.84
C GLY A 442 -12.64 -5.78 -10.83
N GLN A 443 -12.79 -5.45 -12.11
CA GLN A 443 -11.77 -5.70 -13.13
C GLN A 443 -10.73 -4.58 -13.16
N ASP A 444 -9.50 -4.94 -13.53
CA ASP A 444 -8.42 -3.99 -13.84
C ASP A 444 -8.53 -3.55 -15.30
N LEU A 445 -8.85 -2.28 -15.49
CA LEU A 445 -9.04 -1.57 -16.77
C LEU A 445 -8.18 -0.30 -16.83
N ARG A 446 -7.13 -0.22 -15.99
CA ARG A 446 -6.28 0.97 -15.85
C ARG A 446 -5.64 1.36 -17.18
N GLY A 447 -5.61 2.67 -17.45
CA GLY A 447 -5.01 3.25 -18.64
C GLY A 447 -5.66 2.83 -19.97
N LEU A 448 -6.70 1.99 -19.97
CA LEU A 448 -7.29 1.49 -21.21
C LEU A 448 -7.97 2.60 -21.99
N ASP A 449 -7.80 2.55 -23.31
CA ASP A 449 -8.58 3.39 -24.22
C ASP A 449 -9.97 2.80 -24.44
N LEU A 450 -10.96 3.37 -23.76
CA LEU A 450 -12.39 3.07 -23.84
C LEU A 450 -13.18 4.24 -24.45
N SER A 451 -12.50 5.21 -25.05
CA SER A 451 -13.09 6.41 -25.65
C SER A 451 -14.15 6.06 -26.69
N GLU A 452 -15.23 6.85 -26.77
CA GLU A 452 -16.33 6.69 -27.73
C GLU A 452 -17.06 5.33 -27.73
N LEU A 453 -16.72 4.40 -26.82
CA LEU A 453 -17.39 3.11 -26.74
C LEU A 453 -18.80 3.25 -26.17
N ASP A 454 -19.67 2.35 -26.61
CA ASP A 454 -20.97 2.17 -26.00
C ASP A 454 -20.88 1.17 -24.84
N LEU A 455 -20.90 1.72 -23.63
CA LEU A 455 -20.78 1.03 -22.35
C LEU A 455 -22.05 1.20 -21.51
N SER A 456 -23.18 1.48 -22.18
CA SER A 456 -24.44 1.79 -21.51
C SER A 456 -24.97 0.58 -20.74
N GLY A 457 -25.38 0.79 -19.49
CA GLY A 457 -25.94 -0.25 -18.63
C GLY A 457 -24.93 -1.28 -18.10
N ILE A 458 -23.64 -1.10 -18.33
CA ILE A 458 -22.60 -2.01 -17.83
C ILE A 458 -22.37 -1.76 -16.34
N ASP A 459 -22.09 -2.84 -15.64
CA ASP A 459 -21.66 -2.82 -14.24
C ASP A 459 -20.12 -2.83 -14.15
N PHE A 460 -19.56 -1.70 -13.75
CA PHE A 460 -18.16 -1.44 -13.40
C PHE A 460 -17.96 -1.31 -11.88
N SER A 461 -18.88 -1.83 -11.04
CA SER A 461 -18.76 -1.63 -9.59
C SER A 461 -17.42 -2.13 -9.05
N GLY A 462 -16.69 -1.28 -8.33
CA GLY A 462 -15.36 -1.59 -7.80
C GLY A 462 -14.27 -1.86 -8.85
N ALA A 463 -14.50 -1.58 -10.14
CA ALA A 463 -13.49 -1.71 -11.17
C ALA A 463 -12.40 -0.64 -11.03
N ASP A 464 -11.19 -0.96 -11.47
CA ASP A 464 -10.07 -0.04 -11.52
C ASP A 464 -9.92 0.54 -12.93
N LEU A 465 -10.30 1.80 -13.08
CA LEU A 465 -10.27 2.61 -14.30
C LEU A 465 -9.29 3.79 -14.15
N GLU A 466 -8.32 3.69 -13.24
CA GLU A 466 -7.32 4.75 -13.02
C GLU A 466 -6.62 5.10 -14.35
N GLY A 467 -6.62 6.39 -14.68
CA GLY A 467 -6.02 6.91 -15.93
C GLY A 467 -6.69 6.43 -17.23
N ALA A 468 -7.80 5.68 -17.16
CA ALA A 468 -8.46 5.19 -18.37
C ALA A 468 -9.01 6.35 -19.23
N ASN A 469 -8.98 6.18 -20.55
CA ASN A 469 -9.56 7.14 -21.47
C ASN A 469 -11.01 6.74 -21.80
N LEU A 470 -11.98 7.42 -21.18
CA LEU A 470 -13.42 7.29 -21.41
C LEU A 470 -14.00 8.49 -22.16
N SER A 471 -13.16 9.31 -22.82
CA SER A 471 -13.62 10.51 -23.52
C SER A 471 -14.67 10.16 -24.58
N GLY A 472 -15.79 10.89 -24.56
CA GLY A 472 -16.92 10.66 -25.46
C GLY A 472 -17.64 9.32 -25.29
N ALA A 473 -17.26 8.48 -24.32
CA ALA A 473 -17.89 7.18 -24.11
C ALA A 473 -19.35 7.33 -23.66
N ARG A 474 -20.19 6.36 -24.03
CA ARG A 474 -21.60 6.31 -23.67
C ARG A 474 -21.80 5.36 -22.50
N LEU A 475 -21.95 5.92 -21.29
CA LEU A 475 -22.10 5.22 -20.01
C LEU A 475 -23.53 5.40 -19.45
N VAL A 476 -24.52 5.58 -20.33
CA VAL A 476 -25.91 5.82 -19.92
C VAL A 476 -26.41 4.64 -19.09
N SER A 477 -26.92 4.92 -17.89
CA SER A 477 -27.38 3.91 -16.91
C SER A 477 -26.31 2.88 -16.49
N ALA A 478 -25.03 3.14 -16.69
CA ALA A 478 -23.95 2.29 -16.17
C ALA A 478 -23.85 2.38 -14.64
N THR A 479 -23.36 1.32 -14.00
CA THR A 479 -23.10 1.26 -12.55
C THR A 479 -21.60 1.32 -12.32
N LEU A 480 -21.09 2.36 -11.69
CA LEU A 480 -19.67 2.58 -11.36
C LEU A 480 -19.46 2.75 -9.85
N ASP A 481 -20.35 2.16 -9.04
CA ASP A 481 -20.33 2.33 -7.59
C ASP A 481 -19.03 1.75 -7.00
N GLY A 482 -18.31 2.55 -6.22
CA GLY A 482 -17.02 2.17 -5.64
C GLY A 482 -15.87 2.00 -6.65
N ALA A 483 -16.04 2.35 -7.92
CA ALA A 483 -14.98 2.25 -8.92
C ALA A 483 -13.88 3.31 -8.68
N ILE A 484 -12.65 3.00 -9.12
CA ILE A 484 -11.50 3.92 -9.09
C ILE A 484 -11.37 4.54 -10.47
N LEU A 485 -11.65 5.83 -10.62
CA LEU A 485 -11.53 6.62 -11.86
C LEU A 485 -10.56 7.80 -11.66
N ALA A 486 -9.63 7.69 -10.71
CA ALA A 486 -8.63 8.73 -10.46
C ALA A 486 -7.84 9.04 -11.75
N SER A 487 -7.68 10.33 -12.04
CA SER A 487 -7.04 10.85 -13.26
C SER A 487 -7.63 10.35 -14.59
N ALA A 488 -8.80 9.69 -14.60
CA ALA A 488 -9.43 9.22 -15.82
C ALA A 488 -9.90 10.38 -16.71
N ASN A 489 -9.89 10.17 -18.02
CA ASN A 489 -10.42 11.15 -18.98
C ASN A 489 -11.87 10.82 -19.34
N LEU A 490 -12.83 11.54 -18.78
CA LEU A 490 -14.27 11.46 -19.09
C LEU A 490 -14.78 12.68 -19.88
N GLU A 491 -13.91 13.39 -20.59
CA GLU A 491 -14.32 14.58 -21.35
C GLU A 491 -15.42 14.23 -22.35
N GLN A 492 -16.49 15.01 -22.35
CA GLN A 492 -17.68 14.80 -23.21
C GLN A 492 -18.36 13.42 -23.06
N ALA A 493 -18.06 12.64 -22.01
CA ALA A 493 -18.72 11.37 -21.76
C ALA A 493 -20.21 11.56 -21.44
N GLN A 494 -21.02 10.53 -21.72
CA GLN A 494 -22.47 10.54 -21.48
C GLN A 494 -22.80 9.62 -20.30
N LEU A 495 -23.04 10.20 -19.13
CA LEU A 495 -23.32 9.52 -17.85
C LEU A 495 -24.80 9.65 -17.42
N ALA A 496 -25.71 9.97 -18.34
CA ALA A 496 -27.11 10.16 -17.98
C ALA A 496 -27.66 8.93 -17.24
N GLU A 497 -28.27 9.16 -16.08
CA GLU A 497 -28.84 8.10 -15.21
C GLU A 497 -27.83 7.03 -14.73
N ALA A 498 -26.52 7.26 -14.86
CA ALA A 498 -25.49 6.38 -14.30
C ALA A 498 -25.39 6.49 -12.77
N THR A 499 -24.89 5.45 -12.11
CA THR A 499 -24.54 5.49 -10.68
C THR A 499 -23.03 5.48 -10.51
N LEU A 500 -22.53 6.39 -9.68
CA LEU A 500 -21.13 6.64 -9.36
C LEU A 500 -21.02 6.86 -7.84
N VAL A 501 -21.75 6.06 -7.06
CA VAL A 501 -21.82 6.21 -5.60
C VAL A 501 -20.51 5.75 -4.97
N ASN A 502 -19.93 6.55 -4.07
CA ASN A 502 -18.66 6.27 -3.41
C ASN A 502 -17.48 5.93 -4.36
N CYS A 503 -17.48 6.48 -5.57
CA CYS A 503 -16.36 6.31 -6.51
C CYS A 503 -15.27 7.36 -6.26
N ASP A 504 -14.05 7.04 -6.70
CA ASP A 504 -12.92 7.98 -6.70
C ASP A 504 -12.76 8.56 -8.11
N LEU A 505 -12.94 9.87 -8.24
CA LEU A 505 -12.78 10.67 -9.46
C LEU A 505 -11.74 11.79 -9.24
N THR A 506 -10.82 11.60 -8.28
CA THR A 506 -9.78 12.57 -7.93
C THR A 506 -8.94 12.93 -9.17
N GLY A 507 -8.83 14.23 -9.46
CA GLY A 507 -8.10 14.75 -10.62
C GLY A 507 -8.67 14.33 -11.99
N ALA A 508 -9.85 13.70 -12.05
CA ALA A 508 -10.41 13.25 -13.32
C ALA A 508 -10.84 14.44 -14.20
N ARG A 509 -10.82 14.23 -15.53
CA ARG A 509 -11.22 15.25 -16.51
C ARG A 509 -12.65 14.99 -16.96
N LEU A 510 -13.59 15.79 -16.52
CA LEU A 510 -15.03 15.73 -16.83
C LEU A 510 -15.52 16.93 -17.65
N THR A 511 -14.62 17.64 -18.35
CA THR A 511 -14.97 18.82 -19.15
C THR A 511 -16.09 18.51 -20.14
N GLY A 512 -17.21 19.24 -20.01
CA GLY A 512 -18.39 19.09 -20.87
C GLY A 512 -19.09 17.73 -20.78
N VAL A 513 -18.90 16.96 -19.72
CA VAL A 513 -19.63 15.71 -19.47
C VAL A 513 -21.15 15.96 -19.40
N SER A 514 -21.95 14.97 -19.79
CA SER A 514 -23.42 15.00 -19.64
C SER A 514 -23.89 13.92 -18.67
N ALA A 515 -24.17 14.31 -17.44
CA ALA A 515 -24.52 13.42 -16.33
C ALA A 515 -25.91 13.70 -15.73
N ALA A 516 -26.86 14.21 -16.53
CA ALA A 516 -28.21 14.51 -16.05
C ALA A 516 -28.83 13.30 -15.32
N ARG A 517 -29.35 13.53 -14.10
CA ARG A 517 -29.94 12.52 -13.21
C ARG A 517 -29.02 11.37 -12.78
N ALA A 518 -27.71 11.51 -12.95
CA ALA A 518 -26.75 10.57 -12.40
C ALA A 518 -26.69 10.67 -10.86
N ARG A 519 -26.08 9.66 -10.23
CA ARG A 519 -25.84 9.61 -8.78
C ARG A 519 -24.36 9.63 -8.47
N PHE A 520 -23.93 10.61 -7.70
CA PHE A 520 -22.57 10.83 -7.20
C PHE A 520 -22.55 10.90 -5.66
N ASP A 521 -23.52 10.26 -5.00
CA ASP A 521 -23.61 10.30 -3.54
C ASP A 521 -22.30 9.74 -2.93
N GLY A 522 -21.64 10.51 -2.07
CA GLY A 522 -20.36 10.14 -1.44
C GLY A 522 -19.15 10.01 -2.37
N ALA A 523 -19.24 10.44 -3.64
CA ALA A 523 -18.10 10.40 -4.56
C ALA A 523 -17.03 11.44 -4.20
N VAL A 524 -15.79 11.19 -4.64
CA VAL A 524 -14.63 12.08 -4.44
C VAL A 524 -14.18 12.66 -5.78
N LEU A 525 -14.30 13.97 -5.97
CA LEU A 525 -13.95 14.72 -7.19
C LEU A 525 -12.91 15.82 -6.87
N GLU A 526 -11.99 15.55 -5.95
CA GLU A 526 -11.01 16.52 -5.51
C GLU A 526 -10.07 16.92 -6.65
N GLY A 527 -9.94 18.21 -6.89
CA GLY A 527 -9.16 18.76 -8.01
C GLY A 527 -9.65 18.38 -9.40
N ALA A 528 -10.84 17.79 -9.54
CA ALA A 528 -11.37 17.36 -10.84
C ALA A 528 -11.74 18.57 -11.72
N ALA A 529 -11.66 18.40 -13.04
CA ALA A 529 -12.03 19.43 -14.02
C ALA A 529 -13.42 19.16 -14.59
N LEU A 530 -14.44 19.90 -14.14
CA LEU A 530 -15.84 19.74 -14.56
C LEU A 530 -16.36 20.92 -15.39
N THR A 531 -15.46 21.72 -15.96
CA THR A 531 -15.81 22.95 -16.69
C THR A 531 -16.88 22.68 -17.75
N GLY A 532 -17.99 23.43 -17.69
CA GLY A 532 -19.10 23.30 -18.65
C GLY A 532 -19.87 21.97 -18.61
N GLY A 533 -19.65 21.13 -17.60
CA GLY A 533 -20.38 19.88 -17.42
C GLY A 533 -21.85 20.09 -17.10
N ARG A 534 -22.68 19.09 -17.42
CA ARG A 534 -24.13 19.11 -17.28
C ARG A 534 -24.59 18.08 -16.26
N PHE A 535 -25.01 18.56 -15.11
CA PHE A 535 -25.37 17.79 -13.91
C PHE A 535 -26.81 18.13 -13.47
N GLU A 536 -27.72 18.37 -14.41
CA GLU A 536 -29.09 18.74 -14.07
C GLU A 536 -29.76 17.60 -13.28
N ARG A 537 -30.31 17.94 -12.11
CA ARG A 537 -31.02 17.00 -11.22
C ARG A 537 -30.22 15.76 -10.81
N VAL A 538 -28.90 15.87 -10.68
CA VAL A 538 -28.08 14.80 -10.08
C VAL A 538 -28.36 14.67 -8.58
N SER A 539 -28.15 13.46 -8.06
CA SER A 539 -27.97 13.26 -6.61
C SER A 539 -26.49 13.24 -6.31
N ALA A 540 -26.02 14.15 -5.48
CA ALA A 540 -24.61 14.31 -5.11
C ALA A 540 -24.51 14.67 -3.62
N GLN A 541 -25.25 13.93 -2.79
CA GLN A 541 -25.23 14.11 -1.34
C GLN A 541 -23.87 13.72 -0.80
N GLN A 542 -23.34 14.49 0.15
CA GLN A 542 -22.05 14.20 0.80
C GLN A 542 -20.87 14.07 -0.19
N LEU A 543 -20.99 14.67 -1.37
CA LEU A 543 -19.93 14.71 -2.37
C LEU A 543 -18.72 15.51 -1.84
N SER A 544 -17.49 14.99 -2.02
CA SER A 544 -16.28 15.81 -1.90
C SER A 544 -15.85 16.30 -3.29
N ALA A 545 -15.70 17.60 -3.47
CA ALA A 545 -15.27 18.24 -4.71
C ALA A 545 -14.37 19.45 -4.39
N THR A 546 -13.52 19.30 -3.37
CA THR A 546 -12.59 20.33 -2.94
C THR A 546 -11.61 20.68 -4.06
N GLY A 547 -11.41 21.97 -4.31
CA GLY A 547 -10.52 22.47 -5.37
C GLY A 547 -10.96 22.14 -6.80
N ALA A 548 -12.16 21.58 -7.00
CA ALA A 548 -12.65 21.22 -8.32
C ALA A 548 -13.02 22.47 -9.15
N ASP A 549 -12.81 22.40 -10.47
CA ASP A 549 -13.25 23.46 -11.39
C ASP A 549 -14.64 23.12 -11.96
N LEU A 550 -15.67 23.78 -11.43
CA LEU A 550 -17.05 23.71 -11.89
C LEU A 550 -17.46 24.94 -12.72
N SER A 551 -16.49 25.68 -13.28
CA SER A 551 -16.79 26.89 -14.05
C SER A 551 -17.74 26.59 -15.20
N ARG A 552 -18.82 27.37 -15.33
CA ARG A 552 -19.89 27.19 -16.33
C ARG A 552 -20.63 25.85 -16.25
N ALA A 553 -20.49 25.09 -15.17
CA ALA A 553 -21.24 23.85 -14.98
C ALA A 553 -22.74 24.14 -14.76
N VAL A 554 -23.59 23.25 -15.23
CA VAL A 554 -25.05 23.33 -15.06
C VAL A 554 -25.50 22.30 -14.04
N LEU A 555 -25.81 22.74 -12.83
CA LEU A 555 -26.22 21.94 -11.67
C LEU A 555 -27.67 22.24 -11.26
N ALA A 556 -28.48 22.73 -12.20
CA ALA A 556 -29.86 23.14 -11.93
C ALA A 556 -30.69 21.97 -11.36
N GLY A 557 -31.28 22.20 -10.18
CA GLY A 557 -32.07 21.21 -9.43
C GLY A 557 -31.26 20.04 -8.86
N ALA A 558 -29.93 20.12 -8.80
CA ALA A 558 -29.09 19.09 -8.21
C ALA A 558 -29.30 19.01 -6.68
N ASN A 559 -29.21 17.80 -6.11
CA ASN A 559 -29.13 17.61 -4.66
C ASN A 559 -27.65 17.54 -4.25
N LEU A 560 -27.14 18.64 -3.70
CA LEU A 560 -25.78 18.82 -3.20
C LEU A 560 -25.79 18.95 -1.66
N SER A 561 -26.81 18.42 -0.99
CA SER A 561 -26.87 18.51 0.47
C SER A 561 -25.66 17.82 1.11
N GLN A 562 -25.06 18.50 2.08
CA GLN A 562 -23.82 18.10 2.77
C GLN A 562 -22.59 17.95 1.84
N ALA A 563 -22.63 18.46 0.61
CA ALA A 563 -21.46 18.42 -0.27
C ALA A 563 -20.38 19.43 0.19
N ASN A 564 -19.12 19.07 -0.02
CA ASN A 564 -17.97 19.94 0.19
C ASN A 564 -17.39 20.38 -1.16
N LEU A 565 -17.54 21.66 -1.51
CA LEU A 565 -17.00 22.28 -2.73
C LEU A 565 -15.93 23.33 -2.40
N SER A 566 -15.32 23.25 -1.21
CA SER A 566 -14.41 24.28 -0.71
C SER A 566 -13.19 24.44 -1.62
N GLY A 567 -12.69 25.67 -1.78
CA GLY A 567 -11.58 26.01 -2.67
C GLY A 567 -11.87 25.81 -4.17
N GLY A 568 -13.08 25.37 -4.53
CA GLY A 568 -13.48 25.15 -5.92
C GLY A 568 -13.75 26.45 -6.68
N VAL A 569 -13.81 26.33 -8.01
CA VAL A 569 -14.16 27.43 -8.91
C VAL A 569 -15.55 27.19 -9.46
N LEU A 570 -16.49 28.09 -9.15
CA LEU A 570 -17.89 28.05 -9.57
C LEU A 570 -18.28 29.28 -10.42
N GLU A 571 -17.31 29.87 -11.11
CA GLU A 571 -17.58 31.02 -11.98
C GLU A 571 -18.57 30.68 -13.08
N ASP A 572 -19.61 31.51 -13.25
CA ASP A 572 -20.68 31.31 -14.23
C ASP A 572 -21.45 29.97 -14.10
N ALA A 573 -21.33 29.27 -12.98
CA ALA A 573 -22.08 28.03 -12.75
C ALA A 573 -23.58 28.31 -12.48
N ASP A 574 -24.43 27.36 -12.83
CA ASP A 574 -25.88 27.41 -12.61
C ASP A 574 -26.29 26.38 -11.54
N LEU A 575 -26.50 26.87 -10.31
CA LEU A 575 -27.04 26.15 -9.16
C LEU A 575 -28.53 26.49 -8.91
N SER A 576 -29.26 26.95 -9.92
CA SER A 576 -30.67 27.32 -9.74
C SER A 576 -31.51 26.11 -9.28
N GLU A 577 -32.40 26.33 -8.32
CA GLU A 577 -33.24 25.28 -7.70
C GLU A 577 -32.47 24.12 -7.05
N ALA A 578 -31.15 24.22 -6.87
CA ALA A 578 -30.35 23.18 -6.23
C ALA A 578 -30.58 23.11 -4.71
N ASP A 579 -30.43 21.92 -4.13
CA ASP A 579 -30.40 21.75 -2.67
C ASP A 579 -28.96 21.80 -2.17
N LEU A 580 -28.60 22.85 -1.45
CA LEU A 580 -27.29 23.07 -0.84
C LEU A 580 -27.36 22.98 0.68
N THR A 581 -28.36 22.26 1.22
CA THR A 581 -28.54 22.13 2.67
C THR A 581 -27.28 21.58 3.33
N ALA A 582 -26.72 22.31 4.30
CA ALA A 582 -25.49 21.95 5.01
C ALA A 582 -24.25 21.74 4.11
N ALA A 583 -24.26 22.28 2.88
CA ALA A 583 -23.09 22.24 2.00
C ALA A 583 -22.02 23.26 2.42
N THR A 584 -20.77 23.02 2.02
CA THR A 584 -19.63 23.90 2.32
C THR A 584 -19.07 24.52 1.03
N LEU A 585 -19.05 25.84 0.98
CA LEU A 585 -18.53 26.71 -0.10
C LEU A 585 -17.48 27.69 0.45
N GLU A 586 -16.54 27.22 1.28
CA GLU A 586 -15.47 28.04 1.83
C GLU A 586 -14.33 28.20 0.81
N GLY A 587 -13.78 29.39 0.65
CA GLY A 587 -12.67 29.68 -0.27
C GLY A 587 -13.02 29.61 -1.75
N VAL A 588 -14.30 29.65 -2.13
CA VAL A 588 -14.71 29.43 -3.53
C VAL A 588 -14.70 30.70 -4.38
N GLY A 589 -14.32 30.57 -5.65
CA GLY A 589 -14.54 31.62 -6.65
C GLY A 589 -15.92 31.47 -7.28
N ALA A 590 -16.90 32.30 -6.92
CA ALA A 590 -18.30 32.17 -7.35
C ALA A 590 -18.82 33.40 -8.12
N ALA A 591 -17.94 34.06 -8.89
CA ALA A 591 -18.33 35.21 -9.70
C ALA A 591 -19.39 34.81 -10.74
N ARG A 592 -20.49 35.58 -10.80
CA ARG A 592 -21.62 35.37 -11.74
C ARG A 592 -22.35 34.03 -11.58
N LEU A 593 -22.16 33.33 -10.45
CA LEU A 593 -22.93 32.15 -10.07
C LEU A 593 -24.43 32.45 -10.06
N ASP A 594 -25.27 31.55 -10.57
CA ASP A 594 -26.73 31.63 -10.44
C ASP A 594 -27.22 30.60 -9.42
N ALA A 595 -27.75 31.02 -8.28
CA ALA A 595 -28.32 30.12 -7.26
C ALA A 595 -29.73 30.56 -6.85
N ARG A 596 -30.51 31.09 -7.80
CA ARG A 596 -31.92 31.45 -7.58
C ARG A 596 -32.76 30.18 -7.34
N GLY A 597 -33.64 30.22 -6.36
CA GLY A 597 -34.46 29.09 -5.93
C GLY A 597 -33.68 27.98 -5.20
N ALA A 598 -32.37 28.13 -4.99
CA ALA A 598 -31.58 27.14 -4.29
C ALA A 598 -31.90 27.13 -2.78
N ASN A 599 -31.90 25.96 -2.17
CA ASN A 599 -32.04 25.81 -0.73
C ASN A 599 -30.66 25.97 -0.05
N LEU A 600 -30.45 27.11 0.60
CA LEU A 600 -29.17 27.47 1.23
C LEU A 600 -29.16 27.25 2.75
N SER A 601 -30.08 26.43 3.27
CA SER A 601 -30.20 26.17 4.71
C SER A 601 -28.91 25.57 5.27
N GLU A 602 -28.36 26.12 6.35
CA GLU A 602 -27.11 25.63 6.96
C GLU A 602 -25.87 25.66 6.04
N LEU A 603 -25.94 26.40 4.93
CA LEU A 603 -24.80 26.59 4.03
C LEU A 603 -23.64 27.31 4.74
N ARG A 604 -22.43 26.77 4.61
CA ARG A 604 -21.19 27.37 5.13
C ARG A 604 -20.44 28.09 4.01
N ALA A 605 -20.37 29.42 4.06
CA ALA A 605 -19.82 30.24 2.97
C ALA A 605 -19.21 31.58 3.47
N ALA A 606 -18.22 31.54 4.37
CA ALA A 606 -17.75 32.73 5.08
C ALA A 606 -16.27 33.12 4.89
N GLU A 607 -15.36 32.18 4.62
CA GLU A 607 -13.93 32.47 4.56
C GLU A 607 -13.42 32.46 3.11
N GLY A 608 -12.85 33.57 2.63
CA GLY A 608 -12.16 33.64 1.33
C GLY A 608 -13.01 33.57 0.05
N SER A 609 -14.33 33.34 0.14
CA SER A 609 -15.19 33.15 -1.04
C SER A 609 -15.59 34.45 -1.74
N ASP A 610 -15.60 34.47 -3.08
CA ASP A 610 -16.04 35.61 -3.90
C ASP A 610 -17.44 35.38 -4.49
N PHE A 611 -18.46 36.00 -3.88
CA PHE A 611 -19.84 36.05 -4.38
C PHE A 611 -20.22 37.42 -4.99
N SER A 612 -19.25 38.28 -5.31
CA SER A 612 -19.46 39.71 -5.64
C SER A 612 -20.45 39.97 -6.78
N SER A 613 -20.68 38.99 -7.66
CA SER A 613 -21.62 39.07 -8.79
C SER A 613 -22.62 37.90 -8.85
N ALA A 614 -22.78 37.14 -7.76
CA ALA A 614 -23.71 36.02 -7.71
C ALA A 614 -25.18 36.48 -7.76
N ARG A 615 -26.04 35.69 -8.42
CA ARG A 615 -27.48 35.90 -8.53
C ARG A 615 -28.19 35.00 -7.52
N LEU A 616 -28.57 35.57 -6.39
CA LEU A 616 -29.32 34.90 -5.32
C LEU A 616 -30.76 35.43 -5.28
N ASP A 617 -31.69 34.66 -4.72
CA ASP A 617 -33.02 35.19 -4.39
C ASP A 617 -32.91 36.28 -3.30
N ARG A 618 -33.81 37.26 -3.36
CA ARG A 618 -33.80 38.43 -2.46
C ARG A 618 -34.34 38.15 -1.08
#